data_AF-A0A229RLA0-F1
#
_entry.id   AF-A0A229RLA0-F1
#
_cell.length_a   1.000
_cell.length_b   1.000
_cell.length_c   1.000
_cell.angle_alpha   90.00
_cell.angle_beta   90.00
_cell.angle_gamma   90.00
#
_symmetry.space_group_name_H-M   'P 1'
#
loop_
_entity.id
_entity.type
_entity.pdbx_description
1 polymer ?
#
loop_
_entity_poly.entity_id
_entity_poly.type
_entity_poly.pdbx_seq_one_letter_code
_entity_poly.pdbx_strand_id
1 'polypeptide(L)'
;MAVANSEYPFSELMWTMLVFFCWIAWFWLLFLVLTDLYRRPTVSGWAKAGWTVLVFLLPFVGVLLYLGTQGRHSRYSSTVDKDPAEQIAAAKRLLDQGVIDEEEFQALKRKALSP
;
A
#
# COMPACT_ATOMS: atom_id res chain seq x y z
N MET A 1 32.44 -51.14 0.11
CA MET A 1 31.29 -51.62 -0.69
C MET A 1 30.03 -51.01 -0.12
N ALA A 2 29.48 -50.00 -0.78
CA ALA A 2 28.11 -49.57 -0.58
C ALA A 2 27.50 -49.55 -1.97
N VAL A 3 26.67 -50.54 -2.26
CA VAL A 3 25.91 -50.58 -3.51
C VAL A 3 24.89 -49.45 -3.39
N ALA A 4 25.19 -48.32 -4.02
CA ALA A 4 24.17 -47.32 -4.31
C ALA A 4 23.20 -48.01 -5.27
N ASN A 5 22.03 -48.38 -4.78
CA ASN A 5 20.94 -48.78 -5.65
C ASN A 5 20.69 -47.62 -6.63
N SER A 6 21.00 -47.87 -7.89
CA SER A 6 20.90 -46.93 -9.02
C SER A 6 19.47 -46.77 -9.53
N GLU A 7 18.49 -47.26 -8.78
CA GLU A 7 17.07 -47.10 -9.08
C GLU A 7 16.61 -45.83 -8.39
N TYR A 8 16.34 -44.77 -9.15
CA TYR A 8 15.69 -43.56 -8.64
C TYR A 8 14.28 -43.97 -8.16
N PRO A 9 14.05 -44.19 -6.85
CA PRO A 9 12.75 -44.69 -6.41
C PRO A 9 11.69 -43.63 -6.72
N PHE A 10 10.46 -44.06 -7.00
CA PHE A 10 9.37 -43.15 -7.37
C PHE A 10 9.20 -42.00 -6.37
N SER A 11 9.41 -42.25 -5.07
CA SER A 11 9.39 -41.23 -4.02
C SER A 11 10.45 -40.14 -4.18
N GLU A 12 11.66 -40.49 -4.59
CA GLU A 12 12.74 -39.52 -4.87
C GLU A 12 12.45 -38.73 -6.15
N LEU A 13 11.86 -39.36 -7.17
CA LEU A 13 11.42 -38.67 -8.38
C LEU A 13 10.30 -37.66 -8.08
N MET A 14 9.31 -38.05 -7.27
CA MET A 14 8.26 -37.14 -6.81
C MET A 14 8.83 -36.01 -5.94
N TRP A 15 9.74 -36.32 -5.03
CA TRP A 15 10.38 -35.35 -4.15
C TRP A 15 11.23 -34.34 -4.93
N THR A 16 12.05 -34.80 -5.87
CA THR A 16 12.87 -33.93 -6.72
C THR A 16 12.02 -33.07 -7.66
N MET A 17 10.90 -33.59 -8.19
CA MET A 17 9.95 -32.78 -8.95
C MET A 17 9.31 -31.68 -8.08
N LEU A 18 8.95 -32.01 -6.82
CA LEU A 18 8.42 -31.04 -5.87
C LEU A 18 9.46 -29.98 -5.50
N VAL A 19 10.70 -30.38 -5.20
CA VAL A 19 11.81 -29.46 -4.91
C VAL A 19 12.09 -28.57 -6.12
N PHE A 20 12.11 -29.13 -7.34
CA PHE A 20 12.28 -28.38 -8.58
C PHE A 20 11.14 -27.38 -8.81
N PHE A 21 9.89 -27.78 -8.57
CA PHE A 21 8.73 -26.91 -8.62
C PHE A 21 8.84 -25.77 -7.58
N CYS A 22 9.19 -26.09 -6.33
CA CYS A 22 9.43 -25.08 -5.29
C CYS A 22 10.58 -24.15 -5.65
N TRP A 23 11.61 -24.63 -6.34
CA TRP A 23 12.72 -23.82 -6.84
C TRP A 23 12.24 -22.84 -7.91
N ILE A 24 11.45 -23.29 -8.89
CA ILE A 24 10.84 -22.39 -9.88
C ILE A 24 9.90 -21.38 -9.20
N ALA A 25 9.03 -21.84 -8.30
CA ALA A 25 8.12 -20.98 -7.55
C ALA A 25 8.87 -19.95 -6.71
N TRP A 26 10.03 -20.31 -6.15
CA TRP A 26 10.92 -19.42 -5.43
C TRP A 26 11.46 -18.31 -6.33
N PHE A 27 12.02 -18.64 -7.49
CA PHE A 27 12.47 -17.62 -8.45
C PHE A 27 11.31 -16.76 -8.93
N TRP A 28 10.14 -17.36 -9.18
CA TRP A 28 8.97 -16.62 -9.61
C TRP A 28 8.51 -15.63 -8.53
N LEU A 29 8.51 -16.02 -7.26
CA LEU A 29 8.25 -15.13 -6.11
C LEU A 29 9.26 -13.98 -6.05
N LEU A 30 10.55 -14.27 -6.27
CA LEU A 30 11.61 -13.27 -6.29
C LEU A 30 11.32 -12.22 -7.38
N PHE A 31 11.01 -12.65 -8.61
CA PHE A 31 10.63 -11.73 -9.69
C PHE A 31 9.34 -10.95 -9.39
N LEU A 32 8.34 -11.58 -8.78
CA LEU A 32 7.05 -10.96 -8.47
C LEU A 32 7.20 -9.86 -7.41
N VAL A 33 7.99 -10.11 -6.37
CA VAL A 33 8.31 -9.13 -5.33
C VAL A 33 9.18 -8.00 -5.88
N LEU A 34 10.19 -8.31 -6.69
CA LEU A 34 10.99 -7.28 -7.35
C LEU A 34 10.13 -6.40 -8.25
N THR A 35 9.24 -7.01 -9.06
CA THR A 35 8.37 -6.25 -9.98
C THR A 35 7.44 -5.32 -9.21
N ASP A 36 6.86 -5.75 -8.08
CA ASP A 36 6.07 -4.87 -7.22
C ASP A 36 6.90 -3.70 -6.66
N LEU A 37 8.12 -4.00 -6.20
CA LEU A 37 9.05 -2.99 -5.68
C LEU A 37 9.42 -1.95 -6.75
N TYR A 38 9.73 -2.40 -7.97
CA TYR A 38 10.10 -1.52 -9.08
C TYR A 38 8.90 -0.74 -9.63
N ARG A 39 7.69 -1.29 -9.54
CA ARG A 39 6.43 -0.64 -9.97
C ARG A 39 6.10 0.60 -9.14
N ARG A 40 6.73 0.82 -7.98
CA ARG A 40 6.57 2.04 -7.17
C ARG A 40 7.48 3.17 -7.71
N PRO A 41 6.91 4.27 -8.27
CA PRO A 41 7.70 5.36 -8.86
C PRO A 41 8.26 6.34 -7.82
N THR A 42 7.80 6.28 -6.56
CA THR A 42 8.12 7.26 -5.50
C THR A 42 9.36 6.92 -4.66
N VAL A 43 10.08 5.84 -4.98
CA VAL A 43 11.22 5.34 -4.18
C VAL A 43 12.53 5.65 -4.90
N SER A 44 13.49 6.29 -4.20
CA SER A 44 14.79 6.67 -4.76
C SER A 44 15.59 5.45 -5.27
N GLY A 45 16.36 5.63 -6.35
CA GLY A 45 17.07 4.52 -7.01
C GLY A 45 18.05 3.77 -6.11
N TRP A 46 18.71 4.47 -5.18
CA TRP A 46 19.60 3.86 -4.18
C TRP A 46 18.87 3.02 -3.14
N ALA A 47 17.67 3.43 -2.73
CA ALA A 47 16.84 2.62 -1.85
C ALA A 47 16.40 1.32 -2.56
N LYS A 48 16.04 1.37 -3.85
CA LYS A 48 15.67 0.16 -4.62
C LYS A 48 16.80 -0.87 -4.71
N ALA A 49 18.05 -0.43 -4.85
CA ALA A 49 19.21 -1.31 -4.88
C ALA A 49 19.41 -2.04 -3.54
N GLY A 50 19.35 -1.33 -2.41
CA GLY A 50 19.44 -1.94 -1.08
C GLY A 50 18.32 -2.93 -0.81
N TRP A 51 17.09 -2.60 -1.22
CA TRP A 51 15.94 -3.49 -1.07
C TRP A 51 16.05 -4.77 -1.90
N THR A 52 16.64 -4.71 -3.09
CA THR A 52 16.85 -5.90 -3.95
C THR A 52 17.77 -6.92 -3.29
N VAL A 53 18.84 -6.47 -2.64
CA VAL A 53 19.79 -7.33 -1.91
C VAL A 53 19.12 -7.98 -0.69
N LEU A 54 18.28 -7.23 0.02
CA LEU A 54 17.59 -7.70 1.22
C LEU A 54 16.51 -8.75 0.89
N VAL A 55 15.75 -8.57 -0.20
CA VAL A 55 14.76 -9.54 -0.70
C VAL A 55 15.40 -10.86 -1.10
N PHE A 56 16.63 -10.83 -1.62
CA PHE A 56 17.39 -12.04 -1.95
C PHE A 56 17.76 -12.87 -0.70
N LEU A 57 17.95 -12.20 0.44
CA LEU A 57 18.40 -12.79 1.70
C LEU A 57 17.24 -13.23 2.62
N LEU A 58 16.09 -12.55 2.59
CA LEU A 58 14.94 -12.89 3.42
C LEU A 58 13.60 -12.82 2.66
N PRO A 59 12.98 -13.97 2.31
CA PRO A 59 11.69 -14.02 1.62
C PRO A 59 10.53 -13.44 2.45
N PHE A 60 10.61 -13.48 3.79
CA PHE A 60 9.56 -12.96 4.69
C PHE A 60 9.45 -11.43 4.72
N VAL A 61 10.50 -10.71 4.30
CA VAL A 61 10.54 -9.25 4.38
C VAL A 61 9.59 -8.60 3.36
N GLY A 62 9.29 -9.26 2.24
CA GLY A 62 8.30 -8.75 1.27
C GLY A 62 6.91 -8.55 1.89
N VAL A 63 6.49 -9.47 2.76
CA VAL A 63 5.20 -9.39 3.48
C VAL A 63 5.23 -8.32 4.58
N LEU A 64 6.35 -8.20 5.30
CA LEU A 64 6.53 -7.16 6.32
C LEU A 64 6.58 -5.75 5.70
N LEU A 65 7.14 -5.62 4.49
CA LEU A 65 7.12 -4.38 3.71
C LEU A 65 5.73 -4.00 3.22
N TYR A 66 4.94 -4.99 2.76
CA TYR A 66 3.55 -4.79 2.39
C TYR A 66 2.79 -4.15 3.56
N LEU A 67 2.86 -4.76 4.76
CA LEU A 67 2.25 -4.22 5.97
C LEU A 67 2.83 -2.87 6.42
N GLY A 68 4.15 -2.67 6.31
CA GLY A 68 4.81 -1.41 6.67
C GLY A 68 4.45 -0.23 5.78
N THR A 69 4.10 -0.49 4.51
CA THR A 69 3.67 0.56 3.58
C THR A 69 2.14 0.76 3.57
N GLN A 70 1.36 -0.21 4.04
CA GLN A 70 -0.12 -0.11 4.07
C GLN A 70 -0.67 0.55 5.34
N GLY A 71 0.12 0.71 6.40
CA GLY A 71 -0.36 1.16 7.71
C GLY A 71 -0.83 2.62 7.80
N ARG A 72 -0.91 3.39 6.70
CA ARG A 72 -1.30 4.82 6.74
C ARG A 72 -2.15 5.25 5.54
N HIS A 73 -3.28 4.58 5.34
CA HIS A 73 -4.47 5.13 4.68
C HIS A 73 -5.65 4.82 5.60
N SER A 74 -6.41 5.73 6.19
CA SER A 74 -6.51 7.17 6.04
C SER A 74 -6.90 7.67 7.42
N ARG A 75 -6.17 8.64 7.97
CA ARG A 75 -6.78 9.53 8.95
C ARG A 75 -7.81 10.33 8.15
N TYR A 76 -9.03 9.83 8.05
CA TYR A 76 -10.18 10.67 7.72
C TYR A 76 -10.34 11.61 8.92
N SER A 77 -9.45 12.60 8.99
CA SER A 77 -9.72 13.79 9.76
C SER A 77 -10.79 14.51 8.94
N SER A 78 -12.04 14.18 9.19
CA SER A 78 -13.16 15.10 9.02
C SER A 78 -13.04 16.26 10.02
N THR A 79 -11.87 16.86 10.06
CA THR A 79 -11.70 18.28 10.33
C THR A 79 -11.71 18.86 8.93
N VAL A 80 -12.88 19.10 8.34
CA VAL A 80 -13.47 20.46 8.34
C VAL A 80 -12.37 21.51 8.16
N ASP A 81 -11.49 21.29 7.19
CA ASP A 81 -10.87 22.37 6.44
C ASP A 81 -11.67 22.48 5.13
N LYS A 82 -12.99 22.66 5.29
CA LYS A 82 -13.78 23.18 4.19
C LYS A 82 -13.23 24.58 3.98
N ASP A 83 -12.65 24.80 2.80
CA ASP A 83 -12.22 26.12 2.34
C ASP A 83 -13.26 27.16 2.80
N PRO A 84 -12.86 28.24 3.50
CA PRO A 84 -13.76 29.31 3.92
C PRO A 84 -14.75 29.74 2.84
N ALA A 85 -14.34 29.71 1.57
CA ALA A 85 -15.20 29.99 0.43
C ALA A 85 -16.36 29.00 0.27
N GLU A 86 -16.10 27.69 0.46
CA GLU A 86 -17.11 26.63 0.36
C GLU A 86 -18.12 26.69 1.51
N GLN A 87 -17.67 27.03 2.73
CA GLN A 87 -18.56 27.26 3.87
C GLN A 87 -19.50 28.44 3.65
N ILE A 88 -18.99 29.54 3.07
CA ILE A 88 -19.79 30.72 2.74
C ILE A 88 -20.78 30.42 1.61
N ALA A 89 -20.37 29.65 0.59
CA ALA A 89 -21.24 29.23 -0.49
C ALA A 89 -22.39 28.34 0.00
N ALA A 90 -22.10 27.39 0.91
CA ALA A 90 -23.12 26.56 1.54
C ALA A 90 -24.09 27.39 2.39
N ALA A 91 -23.57 28.33 3.18
CA ALA A 91 -24.40 29.23 3.99
C ALA A 91 -25.32 30.10 3.11
N LYS A 92 -24.85 30.59 1.95
CA LYS A 92 -25.68 31.40 1.05
C LYS A 92 -26.86 30.59 0.48
N ARG A 93 -26.66 29.31 0.17
CA ARG A 93 -27.74 28.44 -0.31
C ARG A 93 -28.83 28.22 0.74
N LEU A 94 -28.46 28.14 2.02
CA LEU A 94 -29.42 28.02 3.12
C LEU A 94 -30.24 29.31 3.30
N LEU A 95 -29.62 30.47 3.13
CA LEU A 95 -30.29 31.76 3.13
C LEU A 95 -31.29 31.87 1.95
N ASP A 96 -30.86 31.49 0.75
CA ASP A 96 -31.71 31.51 -0.44
C ASP A 96 -32.91 30.54 -0.33
N GLN A 97 -32.76 29.47 0.45
CA GLN A 97 -33.84 28.52 0.78
C GLN A 97 -34.75 29.01 1.93
N GLY A 98 -34.41 30.12 2.59
CA GLY A 98 -35.10 30.63 3.77
C GLY A 98 -34.95 29.73 5.01
N VAL A 99 -33.94 28.88 5.06
CA VAL A 99 -33.64 27.98 6.20
C VAL A 99 -32.95 28.75 7.33
N ILE A 100 -32.15 29.75 6.95
CA ILE A 100 -31.46 30.67 7.87
C ILE A 100 -31.78 32.11 7.47
N ASP A 101 -31.65 33.04 8.41
CA ASP A 101 -31.81 34.47 8.15
C ASP A 101 -30.48 35.18 7.80
N GLU A 102 -30.57 36.47 7.44
CA GLU A 102 -29.40 37.26 7.07
C GLU A 102 -28.43 37.45 8.24
N GLU A 103 -28.92 37.51 9.49
CA GLU A 103 -28.07 37.68 10.66
C GLU A 103 -27.24 36.42 10.93
N GLU A 104 -27.86 35.24 10.81
CA GLU A 104 -27.25 33.93 10.92
C GLU A 104 -26.22 33.68 9.80
N PHE A 105 -26.54 34.09 8.57
CA PHE A 105 -25.61 34.02 7.44
C PHE A 105 -24.34 34.84 7.70
N GLN A 106 -24.48 36.08 8.19
CA GLN A 106 -23.32 36.93 8.50
C GLN A 106 -22.49 36.37 9.66
N ALA A 107 -23.11 35.72 10.64
CA ALA A 107 -22.40 35.03 11.72
C ALA A 107 -21.55 33.86 11.20
N LEU A 108 -22.10 33.04 10.28
CA LEU A 108 -21.37 31.94 9.65
C LEU A 108 -20.23 32.43 8.75
N LYS A 109 -20.45 33.52 8.01
CA LYS A 109 -19.42 34.15 7.17
C LYS A 109 -18.23 34.65 8.00
N ARG A 110 -18.49 35.32 9.14
CA ARG A 110 -17.43 35.78 10.07
C ARG A 110 -16.65 34.61 10.66
N LYS A 111 -17.34 33.52 11.01
CA LYS A 111 -16.71 32.31 11.55
C LYS A 111 -15.81 31.62 10.51
N ALA A 112 -16.21 31.60 9.24
CA ALA A 112 -15.41 31.02 8.16
C ALA A 112 -14.19 31.88 7.78
N LEU A 113 -14.28 33.21 7.91
CA LEU A 113 -13.19 34.15 7.62
C LEU A 113 -12.22 34.37 8.79
N SER A 114 -12.53 33.83 9.97
CA SER A 114 -11.64 33.90 11.13
C SER A 114 -10.57 32.81 10.98
N PRO A 115 -9.26 33.14 11.07
CA PRO A 115 -8.17 32.18 10.90
C PRO A 115 -8.07 31.17 12.05
#